data_AF-A0A2C5YXS3-F1
#
_entry.id   AF-A0A2C5YXS3-F1
#
_cell.length_a   1.000
_cell.length_b   1.000
_cell.length_c   1.000
_cell.angle_alpha   90.00
_cell.angle_beta   90.00
_cell.angle_gamma   90.00
#
_symmetry.space_group_name_H-M   'P 1'
#
loop_
_entity.id
_entity.type
_entity.pdbx_description
1 polymer ?
#
loop_
_entity_poly.entity_id
_entity_poly.type
_entity_poly.pdbx_seq_one_letter_code
_entity_poly.pdbx_strand_id
1 'polypeptide(L)'
;MEVAVPLTGWFQPLVGWREYDRALVSKSSQATLKAMDVVEAHLSDKSFLVGDTLSAADYFCAGLVYRGFQFFFDRNWRHHHPHVSQWYETVTNQPDYLATTHKLEVLEQCLVNEPPSETTIRNNRLRLTKTSMT
;
A
#
# COMPACT_ATOMS: atom_id res chain seq x y z
N MET A 1 4.40 -0.61 14.42
CA MET A 1 4.18 -0.91 12.99
C MET A 1 2.68 -1.16 12.76
N GLU A 2 1.86 -0.12 12.79
CA GLU A 2 0.39 -0.27 12.78
C GLU A 2 -0.22 -0.35 11.38
N VAL A 3 0.46 0.14 10.34
CA VAL A 3 -0.01 0.07 8.95
C VAL A 3 0.60 -1.11 8.19
N ALA A 4 1.92 -1.32 8.31
CA ALA A 4 2.65 -2.30 7.52
C ALA A 4 2.22 -3.75 7.77
N VAL A 5 2.08 -4.12 9.05
CA VAL A 5 1.69 -5.50 9.44
C VAL A 5 0.28 -5.85 8.94
N PRO A 6 -0.77 -5.08 9.23
CA PRO A 6 -2.10 -5.41 8.71
C PRO A 6 -2.17 -5.29 7.18
N LEU A 7 -1.44 -4.36 6.55
CA LEU A 7 -1.43 -4.28 5.09
C LEU A 7 -0.84 -5.57 4.48
N THR A 8 0.25 -6.10 5.03
CA THR A 8 0.78 -7.41 4.59
C THR A 8 -0.19 -8.56 4.83
N GLY A 9 -0.89 -8.57 5.96
CA GLY A 9 -1.97 -9.53 6.25
C GLY A 9 -3.17 -9.43 5.32
N TRP A 10 -3.37 -8.27 4.70
CA TRP A 10 -4.43 -8.04 3.72
C TRP A 10 -4.03 -8.54 2.33
N PHE A 11 -2.88 -8.12 1.78
CA PHE A 11 -2.54 -8.46 0.38
C PHE A 11 -1.88 -9.83 0.20
N GLN A 12 -1.02 -10.27 1.13
CA GLN A 12 -0.22 -11.50 0.94
C GLN A 12 -1.08 -12.76 0.71
N PRO A 13 -2.21 -12.96 1.40
CA PRO A 13 -3.09 -14.09 1.13
C PRO A 13 -3.77 -13.99 -0.24
N LEU A 14 -4.12 -12.78 -0.70
CA LEU A 14 -4.80 -12.54 -1.97
C LEU A 14 -3.89 -12.72 -3.19
N VAL A 15 -2.58 -12.61 -3.01
CA VAL A 15 -1.59 -12.85 -4.07
C VAL A 15 -0.96 -14.24 -3.99
N GLY A 16 -1.37 -15.08 -3.03
CA GLY A 16 -0.89 -16.45 -2.88
C GLY A 16 0.50 -16.59 -2.24
N TRP A 17 0.98 -15.57 -1.53
CA TRP A 17 2.22 -15.64 -0.75
C TRP A 17 2.02 -16.29 0.62
N ARG A 18 0.79 -16.24 1.13
CA ARG A 18 0.37 -16.88 2.38
C ARG A 18 -0.96 -17.60 2.16
N GLU A 19 -1.30 -18.47 3.11
CA GLU A 19 -2.60 -19.15 3.12
C GLU A 19 -3.75 -18.15 3.23
N TYR A 20 -4.81 -18.41 2.48
CA TYR A 20 -6.00 -17.56 2.45
C TYR A 20 -6.94 -17.88 3.60
N ASP A 21 -7.17 -16.89 4.46
CA ASP A 21 -8.22 -16.89 5.47
C ASP A 21 -9.05 -15.61 5.32
N ARG A 22 -10.32 -15.77 4.92
CA ARG A 22 -11.25 -14.67 4.68
C ARG A 22 -11.44 -13.78 5.91
N ALA A 23 -11.53 -14.37 7.11
CA ALA A 23 -11.76 -13.63 8.34
C ALA A 23 -10.53 -12.81 8.71
N LEU A 24 -9.34 -13.40 8.56
CA LEU A 24 -8.08 -12.71 8.80
C LEU A 24 -7.85 -11.56 7.81
N VAL A 25 -8.15 -11.78 6.53
CA VAL A 25 -8.06 -10.74 5.48
C VAL A 25 -8.99 -9.58 5.80
N SER A 26 -10.25 -9.85 6.17
CA SER A 26 -11.21 -8.80 6.54
C SER A 26 -10.82 -8.04 7.81
N LYS A 27 -10.22 -8.73 8.79
CA LYS A 27 -9.73 -8.08 10.01
C LYS A 27 -8.54 -7.16 9.69
N SER A 28 -7.64 -7.65 8.84
CA SER A 28 -6.45 -6.92 8.42
C SER A 28 -6.81 -5.69 7.61
N SER A 29 -7.77 -5.79 6.68
CA SER A 29 -8.24 -4.64 5.91
C SER A 29 -8.83 -3.54 6.79
N GLN A 30 -9.71 -3.91 7.74
CA GLN A 30 -10.29 -2.95 8.69
C GLN A 30 -9.22 -2.27 9.56
N ALA A 31 -8.20 -3.02 10.00
CA ALA A 31 -7.11 -2.46 10.78
C ALA A 31 -6.27 -1.48 9.95
N THR A 32 -5.97 -1.81 8.68
CA THR A 32 -5.27 -0.91 7.76
C THR A 32 -6.08 0.36 7.51
N LEU A 33 -7.38 0.24 7.21
CA LEU A 33 -8.24 1.39 6.93
C LEU A 33 -8.31 2.34 8.13
N LYS A 34 -8.53 1.80 9.35
CA LYS A 34 -8.51 2.61 10.58
C LYS A 34 -7.19 3.34 10.80
N ALA A 35 -6.07 2.68 10.51
CA ALA A 35 -4.77 3.33 10.64
C ALA A 35 -4.61 4.44 9.60
N MET A 36 -5.13 4.26 8.38
CA MET A 36 -5.12 5.31 7.35
C MET A 36 -6.03 6.48 7.71
N ASP A 37 -7.16 6.26 8.38
CA ASP A 37 -8.03 7.35 8.89
C ASP A 37 -7.24 8.28 9.85
N VAL A 38 -6.37 7.69 10.69
CA VAL A 38 -5.51 8.46 11.60
C VAL A 38 -4.47 9.26 10.83
N VAL A 39 -3.88 8.69 9.78
CA VAL A 39 -2.90 9.40 8.93
C VAL A 39 -3.58 10.54 8.16
N GLU A 40 -4.79 10.31 7.65
CA GLU A 40 -5.61 11.33 6.99
C GLU A 40 -5.92 12.49 7.93
N ALA A 41 -6.34 12.21 9.17
CA ALA A 41 -6.56 13.24 10.17
C ALA A 41 -5.26 14.00 10.50
N HIS A 42 -4.13 13.32 10.60
CA HIS A 42 -2.82 13.95 10.89
C HIS A 42 -2.32 14.86 9.76
N LEU A 43 -2.63 14.51 8.51
CA LEU A 43 -2.27 15.28 7.31
C LEU A 43 -3.30 16.37 6.95
N SER A 44 -4.41 16.47 7.68
CA SER A 44 -5.44 17.47 7.41
C SER A 44 -4.95 18.91 7.58
N ASP A 45 -3.98 19.14 8.47
CA ASP A 45 -3.35 20.42 8.76
C ASP A 45 -1.85 20.46 8.40
N LYS A 46 -1.31 19.38 7.79
CA LYS A 46 0.12 19.21 7.51
C LYS A 46 0.38 18.68 6.12
N SER A 47 1.35 19.27 5.43
CA SER A 47 1.78 18.83 4.11
C SER A 47 2.67 17.57 4.14
N PHE A 48 3.37 17.34 5.25
CA PHE A 48 4.30 16.22 5.44
C PHE A 48 4.09 15.57 6.81
N LEU A 49 4.60 14.34 6.98
CA LEU A 49 4.42 13.60 8.22
C LEU A 49 5.14 14.23 9.41
N VAL A 50 6.30 14.87 9.17
CA VAL A 50 7.13 15.49 10.20
C VAL A 50 7.66 16.83 9.71
N GLY A 51 7.26 17.92 10.38
CA GLY A 51 7.68 19.28 10.06
C GLY A 51 7.03 19.83 8.79
N ASP A 52 7.62 20.89 8.24
CA ASP A 52 7.06 21.67 7.12
C ASP A 52 7.70 21.32 5.75
N THR A 53 8.71 20.44 5.75
CA THR A 53 9.47 20.06 4.55
C THR A 53 9.56 18.54 4.42
N LEU A 54 9.71 18.07 3.19
CA LEU A 54 9.89 16.67 2.88
C LEU A 54 11.03 16.05 3.70
N SER A 55 10.75 14.93 4.35
CA SER A 55 11.67 14.25 5.26
C SER A 55 11.87 12.78 4.89
N ALA A 56 12.86 12.14 5.51
CA ALA A 56 13.06 10.70 5.38
C ALA A 56 11.85 9.88 5.85
N ALA A 57 11.05 10.41 6.79
CA ALA A 57 9.83 9.76 7.26
C ALA A 57 8.80 9.64 6.14
N ASP A 58 8.68 10.66 5.28
CA ASP A 58 7.75 10.67 4.16
C ASP A 58 8.10 9.60 3.14
N TYR A 59 9.37 9.52 2.73
CA TYR A 59 9.83 8.47 1.80
C TYR A 59 9.61 7.06 2.35
N PHE A 60 9.95 6.85 3.62
CA PHE A 60 9.79 5.55 4.26
C PHE A 60 8.31 5.15 4.34
N CYS A 61 7.45 6.04 4.83
CA CYS A 61 6.02 5.78 4.97
C CYS A 61 5.32 5.63 3.62
N ALA A 62 5.70 6.39 2.58
CA ALA A 62 5.21 6.21 1.22
C ALA A 62 5.55 4.80 0.70
N GLY A 63 6.76 4.30 0.97
CA GLY A 63 7.13 2.92 0.69
C GLY A 63 6.27 1.89 1.42
N LEU A 64 5.90 2.14 2.68
CA LEU A 64 5.05 1.22 3.46
C LEU A 64 3.63 1.11 2.90
N VAL A 65 3.04 2.22 2.43
CA VAL A 65 1.67 2.23 1.90
C VAL A 65 1.59 1.94 0.40
N TYR A 66 2.74 1.76 -0.28
CA TYR A 66 2.82 1.48 -1.72
C TYR A 66 1.88 0.33 -2.15
N ARG A 67 1.86 -0.77 -1.40
CA ARG A 67 0.98 -1.92 -1.71
C ARG A 67 -0.50 -1.62 -1.52
N GLY A 68 -0.84 -0.66 -0.66
CA GLY A 68 -2.19 -0.12 -0.51
C GLY A 68 -2.63 0.61 -1.77
N PHE A 69 -1.81 1.54 -2.27
CA PHE A 69 -2.07 2.25 -3.53
C PHE A 69 -2.07 1.33 -4.75
N GLN A 70 -1.27 0.27 -4.74
CA GLN A 70 -1.23 -0.70 -5.82
C GLN A 70 -2.47 -1.60 -5.90
N PHE A 71 -3.13 -1.92 -4.77
CA PHE A 71 -4.13 -3.00 -4.74
C PHE A 71 -5.48 -2.63 -4.14
N PHE A 72 -5.59 -1.58 -3.32
CA PHE A 72 -6.79 -1.32 -2.52
C PHE A 72 -7.24 0.15 -2.47
N PHE A 73 -6.36 1.13 -2.69
CA PHE A 73 -6.72 2.55 -2.61
C PHE A 73 -7.17 3.04 -3.99
N ASP A 74 -8.38 2.62 -4.38
CA ASP A 74 -9.01 3.02 -5.62
C ASP A 74 -9.43 4.50 -5.64
N ARG A 75 -10.07 4.93 -6.74
CA ARG A 75 -10.58 6.30 -6.89
C ARG A 75 -11.56 6.70 -5.78
N ASN A 76 -12.43 5.79 -5.34
CA ASN A 76 -13.43 6.10 -4.32
C ASN A 76 -12.78 6.27 -2.95
N TRP A 77 -11.81 5.41 -2.60
CA TRP A 77 -11.06 5.53 -1.36
C TRP A 77 -10.30 6.86 -1.31
N ARG A 78 -9.61 7.23 -2.39
CA ARG A 78 -8.85 8.50 -2.48
C ARG A 78 -9.74 9.74 -2.42
N HIS A 79 -10.97 9.66 -2.89
CA HIS A 79 -11.96 10.73 -2.72
C HIS A 79 -12.30 10.99 -1.24
N HIS A 80 -12.33 9.93 -0.42
CA HIS A 80 -12.57 10.04 1.02
C HIS A 80 -11.31 10.34 1.84
N HIS A 81 -10.12 10.19 1.24
CA HIS A 81 -8.82 10.43 1.88
C HIS A 81 -7.94 11.37 1.02
N PRO A 82 -8.39 12.60 0.77
CA PRO A 82 -7.70 13.53 -0.11
C PRO A 82 -6.31 13.91 0.39
N HIS A 83 -6.10 14.06 1.71
CA HIS A 83 -4.82 14.55 2.25
C HIS A 83 -3.72 13.50 2.11
N VAL A 84 -4.02 12.23 2.45
CA VAL A 84 -3.11 11.10 2.23
C VAL A 84 -2.83 10.92 0.75
N SER A 85 -3.85 11.04 -0.10
CA SER A 85 -3.69 10.88 -1.55
C SER A 85 -2.75 11.95 -2.13
N GLN A 86 -2.97 13.21 -1.76
CA GLN A 86 -2.13 14.33 -2.18
C GLN A 86 -0.70 14.22 -1.64
N TRP A 87 -0.54 13.85 -0.37
CA TRP A 87 0.76 13.60 0.23
C TRP A 87 1.51 12.50 -0.52
N TYR A 88 0.85 11.37 -0.80
CA TYR A 88 1.46 10.27 -1.53
C TYR A 88 1.89 10.68 -2.94
N GLU A 89 1.05 11.40 -3.67
CA GLU A 89 1.42 11.94 -4.98
C GLU A 89 2.59 12.93 -4.90
N THR A 90 2.63 13.77 -3.86
CA THR A 90 3.71 14.76 -3.67
C THR A 90 5.05 14.08 -3.40
N VAL A 91 5.06 13.03 -2.57
CA VAL A 91 6.28 12.28 -2.23
C VAL A 91 6.74 11.43 -3.42
N THR A 92 5.82 10.76 -4.10
CA THR A 92 6.17 9.83 -5.19
C THR A 92 6.53 10.51 -6.51
N ASN A 93 6.14 11.77 -6.71
CA ASN A 93 6.56 12.55 -7.88
C ASN A 93 7.95 13.23 -7.70
N GLN A 94 8.63 13.04 -6.56
CA GLN A 94 9.98 13.55 -6.36
C GLN A 94 10.99 12.84 -7.27
N PRO A 95 11.98 13.56 -7.84
CA PRO A 95 12.96 12.96 -8.75
C PRO A 95 13.75 11.82 -8.09
N ASP A 96 14.09 11.97 -6.80
CA ASP A 96 14.83 10.96 -6.05
C ASP A 96 14.01 9.66 -5.87
N TYR A 97 12.69 9.79 -5.71
CA TYR A 97 11.79 8.65 -5.59
C TYR A 97 11.64 7.94 -6.94
N LEU A 98 11.43 8.71 -8.02
CA LEU A 98 11.28 8.18 -9.38
C LEU A 98 12.59 7.58 -9.93
N ALA A 99 13.75 8.00 -9.44
CA ALA A 99 15.03 7.41 -9.82
C ALA A 99 15.15 5.93 -9.41
N THR A 100 14.38 5.49 -8.40
CA THR A 100 14.46 4.14 -7.83
C THR A 100 13.17 3.33 -7.96
N THR A 101 12.06 3.98 -8.33
CA THR A 101 10.74 3.36 -8.38
C THR A 101 10.00 3.68 -9.67
N HIS A 102 9.08 2.80 -10.04
CA HIS A 102 8.17 3.06 -11.15
C HIS A 102 6.95 3.81 -10.64
N LYS A 103 6.52 4.83 -11.39
CA LYS A 103 5.27 5.54 -11.10
C LYS A 103 4.11 4.54 -11.15
N LEU A 104 3.34 4.49 -10.07
CA LEU A 104 2.15 3.66 -10.03
C LEU A 104 1.09 4.21 -10.97
N GLU A 105 0.52 3.31 -11.77
CA GLU A 105 -0.71 3.60 -12.48
C GLU A 105 -1.86 3.73 -11.48
N VAL A 106 -2.81 4.58 -11.83
CA VAL A 106 -3.99 4.81 -10.98
C VAL A 106 -4.82 3.52 -10.92
N LEU A 107 -5.05 3.03 -9.71
CA LEU A 107 -5.86 1.85 -9.50
C LEU A 107 -7.33 2.11 -9.85
N GLU A 108 -7.87 1.32 -10.77
CA GLU A 108 -9.28 1.33 -11.16
C GLU A 108 -10.11 0.31 -10.38
N GLN A 109 -9.58 -0.90 -10.14
CA GLN A 109 -10.28 -1.98 -9.46
C GLN A 109 -9.43 -2.56 -8.32
N CYS A 110 -10.01 -2.60 -7.13
CA CYS A 110 -9.40 -3.22 -5.96
C CYS A 110 -9.30 -4.74 -6.10
N LEU A 111 -8.27 -5.34 -5.49
CA LEU A 111 -8.25 -6.78 -5.26
C LEU A 111 -9.44 -7.18 -4.39
N VAL A 112 -10.20 -8.15 -4.88
CA VAL A 112 -11.35 -8.72 -4.16
C VAL A 112 -10.89 -9.66 -3.06
N ASN A 113 -11.67 -9.75 -1.98
CA ASN A 113 -11.41 -10.70 -0.90
C ASN A 113 -11.89 -12.11 -1.29
N GLU A 114 -11.17 -12.69 -2.25
CA GLU A 114 -11.38 -14.02 -2.79
C GLU A 114 -10.04 -14.78 -2.79
N PRO A 115 -10.08 -16.12 -2.72
CA PRO A 115 -8.87 -16.92 -2.76
C PRO A 115 -8.11 -16.70 -4.08
N PRO A 116 -6.76 -16.64 -4.05
CA PRO A 116 -5.96 -16.51 -5.25
C PRO A 116 -6.14 -17.72 -6.17
N SER A 117 -6.17 -17.48 -7.48
CA SER A 117 -6.15 -18.58 -8.46
C SER A 117 -4.84 -19.38 -8.38
N GLU A 118 -4.87 -20.66 -8.75
CA GLU A 118 -3.65 -21.50 -8.82
C GLU A 118 -2.57 -20.88 -9.73
N THR A 119 -2.99 -20.25 -10.82
CA THR A 119 -2.11 -19.51 -11.73
C THR A 119 -1.44 -18.33 -11.04
N THR A 120 -2.18 -17.57 -10.23
CA THR A 120 -1.66 -16.45 -9.43
C THR A 120 -0.61 -16.95 -8.43
N ILE A 121 -0.93 -18.03 -7.69
CA ILE A 121 -0.02 -18.64 -6.72
C ILE A 121 1.27 -19.07 -7.43
N ARG A 122 1.16 -19.79 -8.55
CA ARG A 122 2.32 -20.28 -9.31
C ARG A 122 3.21 -19.15 -9.80
N ASN A 123 2.64 -18.12 -10.44
CA ASN A 123 3.39 -17.01 -11.00
C ASN A 123 4.13 -16.20 -9.92
N ASN A 124 3.48 -16.01 -8.77
CA ASN A 124 4.01 -15.21 -7.68
C ASN A 124 5.04 -15.98 -6.84
N ARG A 125 4.87 -17.29 -6.67
CA ARG A 125 5.83 -18.16 -5.97
C ARG A 125 7.12 -18.36 -6.77
N LEU A 126 7.04 -18.40 -8.10
CA LEU A 126 8.20 -18.52 -9.00
C LEU A 126 9.03 -17.23 -9.11
N ARG A 127 8.49 -16.05 -8.77
CA ARG A 127 9.24 -14.78 -8.74
C ARG A 127 10.13 -14.67 -7.50
N LEU A 128 9.68 -15.15 -6.35
CA LEU A 128 10.47 -15.13 -5.11
C LEU A 128 11.70 -16.05 -5.17
N THR A 129 11.69 -17.08 -6.01
CA THR A 129 12.84 -17.99 -6.18
C THR A 129 13.88 -17.48 -7.19
N LYS A 130 13.59 -16.42 -7.96
CA LYS A 130 14.48 -15.89 -9.00
C LYS A 130 15.17 -14.57 -8.66
N THR A 131 14.90 -13.97 -7.49
CA THR A 131 15.54 -12.71 -7.04
C THR A 131 16.48 -12.95 -5.84
N SER A 132 17.30 -14.00 -5.94
CA SER A 132 18.42 -14.21 -5.04
C SER A 132 19.56 -14.81 -5.85
N MET A 133 20.24 -13.97 -6.63
CA MET A 133 21.61 -14.12 -7.16
C MET A 133 21.78 -13.17 -8.36
N THR A 134 22.26 -11.95 -8.09
CA THR A 134 23.35 -11.23 -8.77
C THR A 134 23.59 -9.95 -8.01
#